data_AF-A0A1F5ZVI0-F1
#
_entry.id   AF-A0A1F5ZVI0-F1
#
_cell.length_a   1.000
_cell.length_b   1.000
_cell.length_c   1.000
_cell.angle_alpha   90.00
_cell.angle_beta   90.00
_cell.angle_gamma   90.00
#
_symmetry.space_group_name_H-M   'P 1'
#
loop_
_entity.id
_entity.type
_entity.pdbx_description
1 polymer ?
#
loop_
_entity_poly.entity_id
_entity_poly.type
_entity_poly.pdbx_seq_one_letter_code
_entity_poly.pdbx_strand_id
1 'polypeptide(L)' 'MVYVKAQPGDTSDSVIRKFTRKVIAEGLLLEFKKKEFYQKPAEVRKEAKKEIARRQKARRRAKNRQ' A
#
# COMPACT_ATOMS: atom_id res chain seq x y z
N MET A 1 -4.02 11.39 2.59
CA MET A 1 -5.43 11.77 2.41
C MET A 1 -5.64 11.86 0.92
N VAL A 2 -6.49 11.00 0.37
CA VAL A 2 -6.61 10.82 -1.09
C VAL A 2 -7.66 11.78 -1.64
N TYR A 3 -7.30 12.47 -2.73
CA TYR A 3 -8.24 13.33 -3.45
C TYR A 3 -8.22 13.05 -4.97
N VAL A 4 -9.41 13.02 -5.57
CA VAL A 4 -9.63 12.81 -7.01
C VAL A 4 -10.62 13.87 -7.51
N LYS A 5 -10.18 14.68 -8.48
CA LYS A 5 -11.04 15.61 -9.23
C LYS A 5 -11.61 14.87 -10.43
N ALA A 6 -12.93 14.92 -10.60
CA ALA A 6 -13.56 14.55 -11.86
C ALA A 6 -13.16 15.57 -12.94
N GLN A 7 -12.93 15.09 -14.16
CA GLN A 7 -12.68 15.94 -15.33
C GLN A 7 -13.88 15.89 -16.28
N PRO A 8 -14.08 16.92 -17.14
CA PRO A 8 -15.09 16.86 -18.19
C PRO A 8 -14.83 15.65 -19.10
N GLY A 9 -15.80 14.73 -19.18
CA GLY A 9 -15.68 13.47 -19.94
C GLY A 9 -15.34 12.22 -19.12
N ASP A 10 -15.09 12.34 -17.82
CA ASP A 10 -15.02 11.16 -16.94
C ASP A 10 -16.42 10.65 -16.61
N THR A 11 -16.63 9.34 -16.76
CA THR A 11 -17.79 8.65 -16.18
C THR A 11 -17.61 8.44 -14.68
N SER A 12 -18.70 8.32 -13.94
CA SER A 12 -18.71 8.07 -12.49
C SER A 12 -17.82 6.87 -12.11
N ASP A 13 -17.89 5.78 -12.87
CA ASP A 13 -17.06 4.58 -12.66
C ASP A 13 -15.56 4.84 -12.87
N SER A 14 -15.20 5.67 -13.85
CA SER A 14 -13.79 6.06 -14.10
C SER A 14 -13.22 6.77 -12.88
N VAL A 15 -13.97 7.70 -12.29
CA VAL A 15 -13.57 8.45 -11.09
C VAL A 15 -13.42 7.51 -9.89
N ILE A 16 -14.38 6.61 -9.66
CA ILE A 16 -14.31 5.61 -8.58
C ILE A 16 -13.07 4.73 -8.75
N ARG A 17 -12.79 4.25 -9.97
CA ARG A 17 -11.62 3.42 -10.25
C ARG A 17 -10.29 4.18 -10.08
N LYS A 18 -10.25 5.48 -10.41
CA LYS A 18 -9.10 6.34 -10.12
C LYS A 18 -8.90 6.49 -8.61
N PHE A 19 -9.98 6.68 -7.85
CA PHE A 19 -9.93 6.77 -6.39
C PHE A 19 -9.44 5.48 -5.74
N THR A 20 -10.02 4.32 -6.08
CA THR A 20 -9.60 3.04 -5.51
C THR A 20 -8.13 2.74 -5.79
N ARG A 21 -7.65 3.01 -7.01
CA ARG A 21 -6.22 2.90 -7.33
C ARG A 21 -5.36 3.81 -6.48
N LYS A 22 -5.74 5.07 -6.26
CA LYS A 22 -4.99 5.98 -5.38
C LYS A 22 -4.99 5.50 -3.92
N VAL A 23 -6.12 5.02 -3.40
CA VAL A 23 -6.21 4.46 -2.03
C VAL A 23 -5.28 3.26 -1.85
N ILE A 24 -5.25 2.36 -2.83
CA ILE A 24 -4.36 1.20 -2.82
C ILE A 24 -2.89 1.64 -2.93
N ALA A 25 -2.58 2.58 -3.82
CA ALA A 25 -1.22 3.09 -4.02
C ALA A 25 -0.67 3.83 -2.80
N GLU A 26 -1.49 4.64 -2.11
CA GLU A 26 -1.13 5.26 -0.83
C GLU A 26 -1.01 4.23 0.31
N GLY A 27 -1.51 3.00 0.13
CA GLY A 27 -1.46 1.97 1.17
C GLY A 27 -2.31 2.31 2.39
N LEU A 28 -3.30 3.21 2.23
CA LEU A 28 -4.10 3.77 3.32
C LEU A 28 -4.77 2.68 4.17
N LEU A 29 -5.30 1.64 3.50
CA LEU A 29 -5.93 0.50 4.17
C LEU A 29 -4.95 -0.30 5.05
N LEU A 30 -3.69 -0.45 4.61
CA LEU A 30 -2.66 -1.13 5.39
C LEU A 30 -2.27 -0.31 6.62
N GLU A 31 -2.22 1.02 6.48
CA GLU A 31 -1.96 1.90 7.62
C GLU A 31 -3.08 1.85 8.66
N PHE A 32 -4.33 1.90 8.23
CA PHE A 32 -5.46 1.80 9.14
C PHE A 32 -5.41 0.49 9.93
N LYS A 33 -5.16 -0.63 9.27
CA LYS A 33 -5.03 -1.93 9.94
C LYS A 33 -3.89 -1.98 10.96
N LYS A 34 -2.78 -1.28 10.70
CA LYS A 34 -1.65 -1.19 11.66
C LYS A 34 -1.96 -0.30 12.86
N LYS A 35 -2.82 0.69 12.68
CA LYS A 35 -3.22 1.67 13.71
C LYS A 35 -4.48 1.26 14.47
N GLU A 36 -5.17 0.21 14.02
CA GLU A 36 -6.41 -0.30 14.62
C GLU A 36 -6.23 -0.71 16.09
N PHE A 37 -5.03 -1.22 16.44
CA PHE A 37 -4.67 -1.59 17.79
C PHE A 37 -3.27 -1.09 18.14
N TYR A 38 -3.04 -0.83 19.43
CA TYR A 38 -1.70 -0.50 19.91
C TYR A 38 -0.77 -1.70 19.72
N GLN A 39 0.36 -1.47 19.08
CA GLN A 39 1.46 -2.43 18.98
C GLN A 39 2.66 -1.90 19.75
N LYS A 40 3.33 -2.78 20.50
CA LYS A 40 4.55 -2.40 21.21
C LYS A 40 5.61 -1.96 20.20
N PRO A 41 6.41 -0.92 20.48
CA PRO A 41 7.46 -0.45 19.56
C PRO A 41 8.46 -1.54 19.14
N ALA A 42 8.69 -2.54 20.00
CA ALA A 42 9.51 -3.70 19.67
C ALA A 42 8.92 -4.58 18.56
N GLU A 43 7.60 -4.81 18.58
CA GLU A 43 6.89 -5.61 17.58
C GLU A 43 6.86 -4.90 16.23
N VAL A 44 6.59 -3.58 16.23
CA VAL A 44 6.64 -2.74 15.02
C VAL A 44 8.02 -2.82 14.36
N ARG A 45 9.11 -2.70 15.14
CA ARG A 45 10.48 -2.83 14.62
C ARG A 45 10.77 -4.23 14.06
N LYS A 46 10.25 -5.28 14.71
CA LYS A 46 10.40 -6.67 14.25
C LYS A 46 9.67 -6.89 12.93
N GLU A 47 8.45 -6.39 12.80
CA GLU A 47 7.65 -6.51 11.58
C GLU A 47 8.25 -5.72 10.42
N ALA A 48 8.74 -4.50 10.67
CA ALA A 48 9.44 -3.69 9.67
C ALA A 48 10.68 -4.41 9.10
N LYS A 49 11.51 -5.01 9.95
CA LYS A 49 12.67 -5.82 9.53
C LYS A 49 12.25 -7.02 8.67
N LYS A 50 11.18 -7.72 9.09
CA LYS A 50 10.64 -8.87 8.35
C LYS A 50 10.15 -8.47 6.95
N GLU A 51 9.48 -7.33 6.83
CA GLU A 51 8.99 -6.82 5.55
C GLU A 51 10.12 -6.44 4.59
N ILE A 52 11.18 -5.81 5.09
CA ILE A 52 12.38 -5.49 4.29
C ILE A 52 13.03 -6.78 3.77
N ALA A 53 13.25 -7.77 4.64
CA ALA A 53 13.82 -9.05 4.26
C ALA A 53 12.96 -9.78 3.21
N ARG A 54 11.63 -9.73 3.35
CA ARG A 54 10.68 -10.29 2.38
C ARG A 54 10.83 -9.62 1.00
N ARG A 55 10.92 -8.29 0.95
CA ARG A 55 11.10 -7.53 -0.30
C ARG A 55 12.44 -7.84 -0.96
N GLN A 56 13.52 -7.91 -0.20
CA GLN A 56 14.84 -8.28 -0.71
C GLN A 56 14.83 -9.69 -1.31
N LYS A 57 14.23 -10.66 -0.61
CA LYS A 57 14.08 -12.04 -1.09
C LYS A 57 13.25 -12.11 -2.39
N ALA A 58 12.17 -11.34 -2.48
CA ALA A 58 11.35 -11.26 -3.69
C ALA A 58 12.15 -10.68 -4.88
N ARG A 59 12.90 -9.60 -4.68
CA ARG A 59 13.77 -9.00 -5.70
C ARG A 59 14.84 -9.98 -6.18
N ARG A 60 15.50 -10.70 -5.26
CA ARG A 60 16.50 -11.72 -5.62
C ARG A 60 15.91 -12.83 -6.49
N ARG A 61 14.71 -13.31 -6.14
CA ARG A 61 14.00 -14.34 -6.94
C ARG A 61 13.63 -13.84 -8.34
N ALA A 62 13.23 -12.58 -8.46
CA ALA A 62 12.94 -11.98 -9.76
C ALA A 62 14.19 -11.84 -10.64
N LYS A 63 15.33 -11.45 -10.04
CA LYS A 63 16.62 -11.35 -10.74
C LYS A 63 17.13 -12.71 -11.22
N ASN A 64 16.98 -13.76 -10.43
CA ASN A 64 17.41 -15.12 -10.79
C ASN A 64 16.49 -15.81 -11.83
N ARG A 65 15.37 -15.18 -12.21
CA ARG A 65 14.44 -15.67 -13.22
C ARG A 65 14.71 -15.08 -14.62
N GLN A 66 15.56 -14.05 -14.71
CA GLN A 66 16.13 -13.53 -15.96
C GLN A 66 17.42 -14.27 -16.25
#